data_AF-A0A6N6KLG0-F1
#
_entry.id   AF-A0A6N6KLG0-F1
#
_cell.length_a   1.000
_cell.length_b   1.000
_cell.length_c   1.000
_cell.angle_alpha   90.00
_cell.angle_beta   90.00
_cell.angle_gamma   90.00
#
_symmetry.space_group_name_H-M   'P 1'
#
loop_
_entity.id
_entity.type
_entity.pdbx_description
1 polymer ?
#
loop_
_entity_poly.entity_id
_entity_poly.type
_entity_poly.pdbx_seq_one_letter_code
_entity_poly.pdbx_strand_id
1 'polypeptide(L)'
;LSLACSESKQSTIGLDATEGALKLVDYFKKTALKVHSIIGKITPVDKLPVDKRNLYDELPKTFTTQEGVGIAEIMGIPQRTFKRFIAQRDLFSNPKRGQYKKEF
;
A
#
# COMPACT_ATOMS: atom_id res chain seq x y z
N LEU A 1 35.03 -3.36 54.76
CA LEU A 1 34.30 -4.64 54.54
C LEU A 1 32.86 -4.30 54.20
N SER A 2 32.43 -4.81 53.04
CA SER A 2 31.10 -4.85 52.44
C SER A 2 29.90 -4.62 53.37
N LEU A 3 29.00 -3.72 52.95
CA LEU A 3 27.55 -3.92 53.07
C LEU A 3 26.92 -3.64 51.70
N ALA A 4 27.19 -4.57 50.79
CA ALA A 4 26.49 -4.71 49.53
C ALA A 4 25.00 -5.03 49.78
N CYS A 5 24.15 -4.36 49.00
CA CYS A 5 22.78 -4.71 48.62
C CYS A 5 22.11 -5.83 49.42
N SER A 6 21.24 -5.45 50.34
CA SER A 6 20.09 -6.28 50.72
C SER A 6 18.92 -6.11 49.72
N GLU A 7 19.20 -6.14 48.41
CA GLU A 7 18.16 -6.41 47.42
C GLU A 7 17.97 -7.93 47.33
N SER A 8 17.31 -8.45 48.36
CA SER A 8 16.86 -9.83 48.42
C SER A 8 15.88 -10.09 47.28
N LYS A 9 16.35 -10.83 46.28
CA LYS A 9 15.61 -11.82 45.46
C LYS A 9 14.08 -11.70 45.51
N GLN A 10 13.50 -11.12 44.47
CA GLN A 10 12.22 -11.60 43.94
C GLN A 10 12.40 -11.90 42.45
N SER A 11 12.99 -13.06 42.18
CA SER A 11 13.01 -13.69 40.85
C SER A 11 11.66 -14.35 40.57
N THR A 12 10.57 -13.60 40.75
CA THR A 12 9.22 -14.05 40.49
C THR A 12 8.59 -12.98 39.63
N ILE A 13 8.38 -13.29 38.35
CA ILE A 13 7.61 -12.42 37.49
C ILE A 13 6.21 -12.37 38.11
N GLY A 14 5.84 -11.22 38.67
CA GLY A 14 4.52 -11.05 39.28
C GLY A 14 3.45 -11.35 38.23
N LEU A 15 2.35 -11.98 38.65
CA LEU A 15 1.22 -12.29 37.76
C LEU A 15 0.76 -11.02 37.01
N ASP A 16 0.72 -9.88 37.69
CA ASP A 16 0.42 -8.57 37.10
C ASP A 16 1.38 -8.16 35.97
N ALA A 17 2.67 -8.46 36.12
CA ALA A 17 3.67 -8.19 35.09
C ALA A 17 3.47 -9.11 33.86
N THR A 18 3.11 -10.38 34.09
CA THR A 18 2.77 -11.30 32.98
C THR A 18 1.48 -10.90 32.26
N GLU A 19 0.45 -10.47 32.99
CA GLU A 19 -0.80 -9.97 32.40
C GLU A 19 -0.60 -8.66 31.64
N GLY A 20 0.20 -7.73 32.18
CA GLY A 20 0.58 -6.50 31.51
C GLY A 20 1.34 -6.77 30.21
N ALA A 21 2.30 -7.69 30.24
CA ALA A 21 3.03 -8.13 29.05
C ALA A 21 2.09 -8.76 28.01
N LEU A 22 1.15 -9.62 28.43
CA LEU A 22 0.16 -10.23 27.54
C LEU A 22 -0.74 -9.18 26.88
N LYS A 23 -1.26 -8.21 27.65
CA LYS A 23 -2.07 -7.10 27.15
C LYS A 23 -1.30 -6.27 26.12
N LEU A 24 0.00 -6.02 26.37
CA LEU A 24 0.86 -5.26 25.47
C LEU A 24 1.08 -6.02 24.15
N VAL A 25 1.36 -7.32 24.21
CA VAL A 25 1.51 -8.18 23.03
C VAL A 25 0.23 -8.18 22.21
N ASP A 26 -0.92 -8.34 22.84
CA ASP A 26 -2.22 -8.34 22.16
C ASP A 26 -2.54 -6.99 21.52
N TYR A 27 -2.24 -5.89 22.21
CA TYR A 27 -2.40 -4.55 21.66
C TYR A 27 -1.56 -4.35 20.39
N PHE A 28 -0.28 -4.72 20.42
CA PHE A 28 0.59 -4.59 19.25
C PHE A 28 0.16 -5.53 18.12
N LYS A 29 -0.26 -6.77 18.41
CA LYS A 29 -0.80 -7.69 17.39
C LYS A 29 -2.04 -7.11 16.71
N LYS A 30 -3.02 -6.64 17.48
CA LYS A 30 -4.25 -6.02 16.95
C LYS A 30 -3.92 -4.78 16.11
N THR A 31 -3.00 -3.95 16.58
CA THR A 31 -2.57 -2.74 15.86
C THR A 31 -1.85 -3.09 14.55
N ALA A 32 -0.93 -4.05 14.57
CA ALA A 32 -0.21 -4.50 13.39
C ALA A 32 -1.17 -5.08 12.33
N LEU A 33 -2.13 -5.91 12.74
CA LEU A 33 -3.16 -6.45 11.85
C LEU A 33 -4.05 -5.34 11.25
N LYS A 34 -4.44 -4.36 12.06
CA LYS A 34 -5.25 -3.23 11.59
C LYS A 34 -4.50 -2.39 10.57
N VAL A 35 -3.26 -2.01 10.86
CA VAL A 35 -2.39 -1.25 9.95
C VAL A 35 -2.13 -2.05 8.67
N HIS A 36 -1.82 -3.34 8.78
CA HIS A 36 -1.61 -4.22 7.64
C HIS A 36 -2.87 -4.34 6.78
N SER A 37 -4.07 -4.44 7.38
CA SER A 37 -5.34 -4.48 6.66
C SER A 37 -5.60 -3.18 5.89
N ILE A 38 -5.21 -2.02 6.44
CA ILE A 38 -5.34 -0.73 5.75
C ILE A 38 -4.33 -0.65 4.60
N ILE A 39 -3.04 -0.87 4.88
CA ILE A 39 -1.97 -0.75 3.87
C ILE A 39 -2.12 -1.79 2.76
N GLY A 40 -2.45 -3.03 3.11
CA GLY A 40 -2.65 -4.12 2.15
C GLY A 40 -3.82 -3.91 1.20
N LYS A 41 -4.76 -3.01 1.53
CA LYS A 41 -5.87 -2.61 0.66
C LYS A 41 -5.54 -1.42 -0.24
N ILE A 42 -4.47 -0.67 0.04
CA ILE A 42 -4.05 0.48 -0.79
C ILE A 42 -3.38 -0.07 -2.04
N THR A 43 -4.09 0.00 -3.16
CA THR A 43 -3.55 -0.31 -4.47
C THR A 43 -2.60 0.79 -4.96
N PRO A 44 -1.71 0.53 -5.94
CA PRO A 44 -0.94 1.58 -6.59
C PRO A 44 -1.82 2.70 -7.18
N VAL A 45 -3.04 2.37 -7.63
CA VAL A 45 -4.03 3.34 -8.15
C VAL A 45 -4.48 4.32 -7.07
N ASP A 46 -4.65 3.87 -5.83
CA ASP A 46 -5.06 4.71 -4.69
C ASP A 46 -4.02 5.77 -4.31
N LYS A 47 -2.76 5.58 -4.75
CA LYS A 47 -1.66 6.54 -4.53
C LYS A 47 -1.53 7.56 -5.66
N LEU A 48 -2.30 7.40 -6.75
CA LEU A 48 -2.26 8.34 -7.86
C LEU A 48 -2.91 9.69 -7.47
N PRO A 49 -2.34 10.82 -7.94
CA PRO A 49 -3.05 12.10 -7.97
C PRO A 49 -4.40 11.98 -8.66
N VAL A 50 -5.37 12.81 -8.26
CA VAL A 50 -6.77 12.75 -8.72
C VAL A 50 -6.87 12.70 -10.24
N ASP A 51 -6.19 13.58 -10.95
CA ASP A 51 -6.24 13.64 -12.42
C ASP A 51 -5.79 12.33 -13.09
N LYS A 52 -4.76 11.68 -12.54
CA LYS A 52 -4.26 10.40 -13.05
C LYS A 52 -5.17 9.23 -12.70
N ARG A 53 -5.86 9.30 -11.57
CA ARG A 53 -6.87 8.32 -11.19
C ARG A 53 -8.09 8.42 -12.10
N ASN A 54 -8.58 9.62 -12.35
CA ASN A 54 -9.66 9.85 -13.30
C ASN A 54 -9.29 9.32 -14.69
N LEU A 55 -8.07 9.61 -15.18
CA LEU A 55 -7.58 9.04 -16.44
C LEU A 55 -7.51 7.51 -16.38
N TYR A 56 -7.03 6.94 -15.27
CA TYR A 56 -7.03 5.49 -15.09
C TYR A 56 -8.45 4.95 -15.22
N ASP A 57 -9.41 5.49 -14.48
CA ASP A 57 -10.79 4.99 -14.41
C ASP A 57 -11.50 5.03 -15.77
N GLU A 58 -11.30 6.09 -16.56
CA GLU A 58 -11.86 6.23 -17.91
C GLU A 58 -11.30 5.23 -18.94
N LEU A 59 -10.11 4.67 -18.72
CA LEU A 59 -9.57 3.68 -19.66
C LEU A 59 -10.36 2.36 -19.61
N PRO A 60 -10.55 1.66 -20.73
CA PRO A 60 -11.06 0.29 -20.70
C PRO A 60 -10.12 -0.66 -19.94
N LYS A 61 -10.63 -1.81 -19.49
CA LYS A 61 -9.80 -2.84 -18.85
C LYS A 61 -8.65 -3.32 -19.75
N THR A 62 -8.91 -3.38 -21.05
CA THR A 62 -7.94 -3.66 -22.11
C THR A 62 -8.13 -2.67 -23.24
N PHE A 63 -7.06 -2.03 -23.71
CA PHE A 63 -7.14 -0.98 -24.72
C PHE A 63 -5.88 -0.95 -25.59
N THR A 64 -6.00 -0.40 -26.78
CA THR A 64 -4.87 -0.10 -27.66
C THR A 64 -4.27 1.27 -27.38
N THR A 65 -3.02 1.49 -27.78
CA THR A 65 -2.40 2.83 -27.68
C THR A 65 -3.26 3.91 -28.34
N GLN A 66 -3.89 3.59 -29.48
CA GLN A 66 -4.70 4.56 -30.22
C GLN A 66 -5.98 4.91 -29.47
N GLU A 67 -6.71 3.92 -28.97
CA GLU A 67 -7.93 4.15 -28.16
C GLU A 67 -7.63 4.97 -26.92
N GLY A 68 -6.58 4.60 -26.19
CA GLY A 68 -6.19 5.31 -24.98
C GLY A 68 -5.76 6.75 -25.23
N VAL A 69 -5.08 7.01 -26.36
CA VAL A 69 -4.74 8.37 -26.77
C VAL A 69 -5.99 9.20 -27.05
N GLY A 70 -7.01 8.64 -27.72
CA GLY A 70 -8.27 9.35 -27.96
C GLY A 70 -8.99 9.73 -26.67
N ILE A 71 -9.04 8.82 -25.69
CA ILE A 71 -9.60 9.10 -24.35
C ILE A 71 -8.82 10.22 -23.67
N ALA A 72 -7.48 10.14 -23.69
CA ALA A 72 -6.63 11.15 -23.08
C ALA A 72 -6.82 12.55 -23.72
N GLU A 73 -6.96 12.61 -25.05
CA GLU A 73 -7.22 13.87 -25.77
C GLU A 73 -8.55 14.50 -25.37
N ILE A 74 -9.61 13.70 -25.22
CA ILE A 74 -10.92 14.17 -24.71
C ILE A 74 -10.79 14.77 -23.30
N MET A 75 -9.90 14.21 -22.47
CA MET A 75 -9.61 14.71 -21.13
C MET A 75 -8.60 15.88 -21.11
N GLY A 76 -8.15 16.37 -22.28
CA GLY A 76 -7.16 17.45 -22.38
C GLY A 76 -5.74 17.03 -22.02
N ILE A 77 -5.43 15.74 -22.03
CA ILE A 77 -4.13 15.17 -21.65
C ILE A 77 -3.25 14.99 -22.89
N PRO A 78 -2.05 15.59 -22.95
CA PRO A 78 -1.17 15.45 -24.10
C PRO A 78 -0.74 14.01 -24.36
N GLN A 79 -0.67 13.61 -25.64
CA GLN A 79 -0.30 12.26 -26.05
C GLN A 79 1.02 11.76 -25.41
N ARG A 80 2.03 12.63 -25.30
CA ARG A 80 3.31 12.30 -24.65
C ARG A 80 3.13 11.94 -23.17
N THR A 81 2.29 12.72 -22.47
CA THR A 81 1.97 12.49 -21.05
C THR A 81 1.22 11.18 -20.88
N PHE A 82 0.24 10.92 -21.73
CA PHE A 82 -0.50 9.66 -21.75
C PHE A 82 0.42 8.44 -21.99
N LYS A 83 1.29 8.51 -23.01
CA LYS A 83 2.23 7.42 -23.31
C LYS A 83 3.19 7.14 -22.16
N ARG A 84 3.60 8.17 -21.40
CA ARG A 84 4.40 8.00 -20.19
C ARG A 84 3.60 7.36 -19.06
N PHE A 85 2.31 7.69 -18.93
CA PHE A 85 1.42 7.11 -17.92
C PHE A 85 1.21 5.61 -18.15
N ILE A 86 0.87 5.19 -19.37
CA ILE A 86 0.64 3.76 -19.68
C ILE A 86 1.93 2.91 -19.70
N ALA A 87 3.11 3.54 -19.65
CA ALA A 87 4.38 2.84 -19.52
C ALA A 87 4.65 2.35 -18.07
N GLN A 88 3.86 2.79 -17.10
CA GLN A 88 3.94 2.40 -15.70
C GLN A 88 3.54 0.93 -15.50
N ARG A 89 4.53 0.07 -15.24
CA ARG A 89 4.35 -1.40 -15.10
C ARG A 89 3.63 -1.81 -13.81
N ASP A 90 3.59 -0.91 -12.84
CA ASP A 90 2.83 -1.04 -11.59
C ASP A 90 1.32 -0.84 -11.81
N LEU A 91 0.90 -0.29 -12.94
CA LEU A 91 -0.51 -0.01 -13.24
C LEU A 91 -1.01 -0.77 -14.47
N PHE A 92 -0.11 -1.05 -15.42
CA PHE A 92 -0.46 -1.64 -16.71
C PHE A 92 0.50 -2.76 -17.12
N SER A 93 -0.06 -3.85 -17.64
CA SER A 93 0.67 -4.82 -18.46
C SER A 93 0.51 -4.51 -19.94
N ASN A 94 1.47 -4.98 -20.75
CA ASN A 94 1.46 -4.87 -22.19
C ASN A 94 1.69 -6.27 -22.77
N PRO A 95 0.63 -7.09 -22.90
CA PRO A 95 0.75 -8.48 -23.34
C PRO A 95 1.16 -8.60 -24.81
N LYS A 96 0.85 -7.59 -25.63
CA LYS A 96 1.19 -7.52 -27.06
C LYS A 96 1.49 -6.08 -27.42
N ARG A 97 2.52 -5.84 -28.24
CA ARG A 97 2.92 -4.49 -28.68
C ARG A 97 1.72 -3.64 -29.08
N GLY A 98 1.55 -2.50 -28.39
CA GLY A 98 0.46 -1.55 -28.63
C GLY A 98 -0.87 -1.88 -27.95
N GLN A 99 -0.95 -2.97 -27.19
CA GLN A 99 -2.08 -3.32 -26.34
C GLN A 99 -1.69 -3.23 -24.87
N TYR A 100 -2.59 -2.70 -24.06
CA TYR A 100 -2.41 -2.48 -22.64
C TYR A 100 -3.59 -3.08 -21.87
N LYS A 101 -3.32 -3.50 -20.64
CA LYS A 101 -4.31 -4.02 -19.70
C LYS A 101 -4.09 -3.41 -18.33
N LYS A 102 -5.18 -3.01 -17.67
CA LYS A 102 -5.21 -2.57 -16.27
C LYS A 102 -4.88 -3.72 -15.31
N GLU A 103 -4.00 -3.47 -14.35
CA GLU A 103 -3.65 -4.45 -13.31
C GLU A 103 -4.61 -4.44 -12.11
N PHE A 104 -5.31 -3.33 -11.89
CA PHE A 104 -6.26 -3.13 -10.79
C PHE A 104 -7.64 -2.72 -11.32
#